data_AF-A0AAD6P9V9-F1
#
_entry.id   AF-A0AAD6P9V9-F1
#
_cell.length_a   1.000
_cell.length_b   1.000
_cell.length_c   1.000
_cell.angle_alpha   90.00
_cell.angle_beta   90.00
_cell.angle_gamma   90.00
#
_symmetry.space_group_name_H-M   'P 1'
#
loop_
_entity.id
_entity.type
_entity.pdbx_description
1 polymer ?
#
loop_
_entity_poly.entity_id
_entity_poly.type
_entity_poly.pdbx_seq_one_letter_code
_entity_poly.pdbx_strand_id
1 'polypeptide(L)'
;MGSCARLKEDSYEQPINGIDSAIRYAIENKVKELKLDIVGRQKFKFQAHYNLPMKVFSAHSIAVLSLKGFMLEPPQNLTLICPSIKELNLEKCKGMQTLKIAGEKLKIVVIELCQGLDKVEIDASNLESFSFGGEAHSSCRINLVTCKSLKYLSLRNAQVTDEWIKHEVAQFLRLEVLKLVYCRLLENFHVSNSNLKTVELRNCFKLKKIEIYTRSLNTFAYGGDLKPSQVIIYSPCVHAKLSLSADRGLSDHWYTTLREFLACFDHCKELEIDCDMDMALIVPINVRKNLLAPLYDLNYLKVVTEQKPKNINDLVDGLMWLAPCLSKLSFISNCQEKSLKFEYDIARTIEDDLDCCKLRPIKCWRHSIRKVTMENFDDCENMILEKFLAESALRLEATSREGNACAEV
;
A
#
# COMPACT_ATOMS: atom_id res chain seq x y z
N MET A 1 -16.54 -2.95 34.84
CA MET A 1 -16.95 -1.63 34.31
C MET A 1 -15.68 -0.88 33.95
N GLY A 2 -15.38 -0.76 32.66
CA GLY A 2 -14.16 -0.09 32.19
C GLY A 2 -14.39 1.42 32.16
N SER A 3 -13.69 2.17 33.00
CA SER A 3 -13.72 3.63 32.99
C SER A 3 -12.74 4.15 31.94
N CYS A 4 -13.28 4.70 30.85
CA CYS A 4 -12.53 5.46 29.85
C CYS A 4 -12.54 6.94 30.28
N ALA A 5 -11.39 7.47 30.73
CA ALA A 5 -11.25 8.89 30.99
C ALA A 5 -10.94 9.61 29.68
N ARG A 6 -11.85 10.47 29.20
CA ARG A 6 -11.61 11.44 28.12
C ARG A 6 -11.77 12.84 28.72
N LEU A 7 -10.67 13.56 28.86
CA LEU A 7 -10.72 14.97 29.24
C LEU A 7 -10.70 15.83 27.97
N LYS A 8 -11.66 16.76 27.87
CA LYS A 8 -11.72 17.86 26.91
C LYS A 8 -11.80 19.12 27.74
N GLU A 9 -10.83 20.02 27.68
CA GLU A 9 -10.89 21.30 28.38
C GLU A 9 -10.66 22.46 27.41
N ASP A 10 -11.68 23.30 27.31
CA ASP A 10 -11.66 24.64 26.73
C ASP A 10 -11.53 25.64 27.88
N SER A 11 -10.36 26.21 28.14
CA SER A 11 -10.22 27.57 28.72
C SER A 11 -8.76 27.99 28.91
N TYR A 12 -8.58 29.30 28.81
CA TYR A 12 -7.31 30.03 28.72
C TYR A 12 -6.76 30.31 30.12
N GLU A 13 -6.06 29.34 30.71
CA GLU A 13 -5.05 29.53 31.76
C GLU A 13 -4.35 28.17 31.95
N GLN A 14 -3.02 28.15 32.02
CA GLN A 14 -2.20 26.93 32.00
C GLN A 14 -2.67 25.86 33.01
N PRO A 15 -3.01 24.62 32.61
CA PRO A 15 -3.19 23.53 33.56
C PRO A 15 -1.95 22.62 33.53
N ILE A 16 -0.77 23.15 33.90
CA ILE A 16 0.42 22.29 34.07
C ILE A 16 0.13 21.20 35.13
N ASN A 17 -0.71 21.53 36.12
CA ASN A 17 -1.17 20.61 37.16
C ASN A 17 -2.26 19.62 36.74
N GLY A 18 -3.00 19.88 35.65
CA GLY A 18 -4.15 19.06 35.24
C GLY A 18 -3.73 17.69 34.71
N ILE A 19 -2.75 17.64 33.82
CA ILE A 19 -2.26 16.40 33.22
C ILE A 19 -1.51 15.55 34.25
N ASP A 20 -0.64 16.14 35.06
CA ASP A 20 0.05 15.46 36.16
C ASP A 20 -0.95 14.86 37.15
N SER A 21 -2.02 15.59 37.48
CA SER A 21 -3.06 15.09 38.36
C SER A 21 -3.89 14.00 37.71
N ALA A 22 -4.16 14.09 36.40
CA ALA A 22 -4.84 13.03 35.66
C ALA A 22 -4.00 11.74 35.59
N ILE A 23 -2.68 11.85 35.36
CA ILE A 23 -1.76 10.71 35.38
C ILE A 23 -1.71 10.10 36.78
N ARG A 24 -1.56 10.93 37.81
CA ARG A 24 -1.54 10.47 39.22
C ARG A 24 -2.84 9.75 39.57
N TYR A 25 -3.97 10.37 39.29
CA TYR A 25 -5.30 9.78 39.49
C TYR A 25 -5.43 8.46 38.74
N ALA A 26 -4.97 8.37 37.48
CA ALA A 26 -5.03 7.15 36.69
C ALA A 26 -4.20 6.01 37.31
N ILE A 27 -3.00 6.32 37.80
CA ILE A 27 -2.14 5.34 38.48
C ILE A 27 -2.76 4.89 39.80
N GLU A 28 -3.21 5.84 40.64
CA GLU A 28 -3.81 5.56 41.96
C GLU A 28 -5.10 4.74 41.84
N ASN A 29 -5.93 5.03 40.84
CA ASN A 29 -7.19 4.33 40.59
C ASN A 29 -7.02 3.09 39.70
N LYS A 30 -5.79 2.64 39.46
CA LYS A 30 -5.47 1.42 38.69
C LYS A 30 -6.12 1.39 37.31
N VAL A 31 -6.14 2.54 36.62
CA VAL A 31 -6.65 2.65 35.26
C VAL A 31 -5.87 1.72 34.34
N LYS A 32 -6.59 1.06 33.43
CA LYS A 32 -6.03 0.10 32.46
C LYS A 32 -5.66 0.74 31.13
N GLU A 33 -6.37 1.78 30.72
CA GLU A 33 -6.13 2.46 29.46
C GLU A 33 -6.03 3.97 29.70
N LEU A 34 -4.90 4.56 29.33
CA LEU A 34 -4.66 5.99 29.45
C LEU A 34 -4.32 6.56 28.08
N LYS A 35 -5.13 7.51 27.60
CA LYS A 35 -4.92 8.21 26.34
C LYS A 35 -4.90 9.70 26.61
N LEU A 36 -3.78 10.35 26.28
CA LEU A 36 -3.57 11.77 26.49
C LEU A 36 -3.21 12.43 25.16
N ASP A 37 -3.89 13.52 24.83
CA ASP A 37 -3.66 14.32 23.62
C ASP A 37 -3.62 15.80 24.00
N ILE A 38 -2.47 16.43 23.76
CA ILE A 38 -2.25 17.85 24.05
C ILE A 38 -2.00 18.68 22.80
N VAL A 39 -2.16 18.09 21.61
CA VAL A 39 -2.10 18.81 20.34
C VAL A 39 -3.45 19.48 20.10
N GLY A 40 -3.65 20.66 20.71
CA GLY A 40 -4.88 21.45 20.60
C GLY A 40 -5.27 21.83 19.16
N ARG A 41 -6.53 22.26 18.97
CA ARG A 41 -7.16 22.59 17.67
C ARG A 41 -6.70 23.92 17.02
N GLN A 42 -5.60 24.53 17.42
CA GLN A 42 -5.20 25.84 16.85
C GLN A 42 -4.08 25.73 15.81
N LYS A 43 -4.33 26.39 14.68
CA LYS A 43 -3.51 26.43 13.47
C LYS A 43 -2.19 27.20 13.64
N PHE A 44 -1.34 26.90 14.62
CA PHE A 44 0.03 27.43 14.62
C PHE A 44 1.02 26.43 15.23
N LYS A 45 1.96 25.97 14.38
CA LYS A 45 3.27 25.35 14.64
C LYS A 45 3.42 24.48 15.90
N PHE A 46 3.42 23.16 15.68
CA PHE A 46 4.08 22.10 16.45
C PHE A 46 5.03 22.58 17.55
N GLN A 47 4.61 22.53 18.82
CA GLN A 47 5.55 22.36 19.91
C GLN A 47 4.89 21.55 21.03
N ALA A 48 5.29 20.29 21.13
CA ALA A 48 5.09 19.44 22.29
C ALA A 48 5.77 20.07 23.53
N HIS A 49 5.10 20.98 24.24
CA HIS A 49 5.72 21.74 25.32
C HIS A 49 5.64 21.07 26.68
N TYR A 50 4.74 20.10 26.86
CA TYR A 50 4.51 19.49 28.15
C TYR A 50 5.49 18.35 28.40
N ASN A 51 6.28 18.46 29.47
CA ASN A 51 7.15 17.40 29.95
C ASN A 51 6.30 16.31 30.59
N LEU A 52 6.30 15.12 30.01
CA LEU A 52 5.53 13.99 30.53
C LEU A 52 6.22 13.40 31.78
N PRO A 53 5.49 13.17 32.88
CA PRO A 53 6.01 12.39 34.00
C PRO A 53 6.33 10.94 33.60
N MET A 54 7.62 10.60 33.59
CA MET A 54 8.11 9.29 33.15
C MET A 54 7.57 8.11 33.97
N LYS A 55 7.08 8.36 35.20
CA LYS A 55 6.46 7.35 36.07
C LYS A 55 5.26 6.64 35.43
N VAL A 56 4.61 7.26 34.43
CA VAL A 56 3.47 6.66 33.72
C VAL A 56 3.84 5.36 32.98
N PHE A 57 5.08 5.23 32.48
CA PHE A 57 5.53 4.04 31.75
C PHE A 57 5.72 2.83 32.66
N SER A 58 6.12 3.07 33.92
CA SER A 58 6.33 2.03 34.93
C SER A 58 5.08 1.70 35.74
N ALA A 59 3.92 2.23 35.37
CA ALA A 59 2.66 1.97 36.07
C ALA A 59 2.23 0.50 35.91
N HIS A 60 1.91 -0.16 37.02
CA HIS A 60 1.59 -1.58 37.04
C HIS A 60 0.16 -1.90 36.55
N SER A 61 -0.74 -0.91 36.54
CA SER A 61 -2.13 -1.09 36.12
C SER A 61 -2.37 -0.79 34.65
N ILE A 62 -1.57 0.09 34.05
CA ILE A 62 -1.76 0.59 32.69
C ILE A 62 -1.34 -0.49 31.70
N ALA A 63 -2.29 -0.97 30.91
CA ALA A 63 -2.09 -1.94 29.83
C ALA A 63 -2.04 -1.27 28.44
N VAL A 64 -2.72 -0.12 28.26
CA VAL A 64 -2.70 0.65 27.00
C VAL A 64 -2.32 2.09 27.33
N LEU A 65 -1.25 2.58 26.72
CA LEU A 65 -0.78 3.95 26.87
C LEU A 65 -0.68 4.62 25.50
N SER A 66 -1.45 5.68 25.29
CA SER A 66 -1.38 6.49 24.07
C SER A 66 -1.09 7.94 24.44
N LEU A 67 0.00 8.46 23.89
CA LEU A 67 0.51 9.79 24.21
C LEU A 67 0.69 10.56 22.91
N LYS A 68 0.07 11.73 22.84
CA LYS A 68 0.16 12.61 21.67
C LYS A 68 0.58 14.02 22.03
N GLY A 69 1.69 14.46 21.43
CA GLY A 69 2.20 15.83 21.60
C GLY A 69 3.04 16.06 22.84
N PHE A 70 3.63 15.02 23.44
CA PHE A 70 4.42 15.15 24.67
C PHE A 70 5.92 15.37 24.44
N MET A 71 6.56 16.10 25.33
CA MET A 71 8.02 16.10 25.48
C MET A 71 8.39 14.97 26.45
N LEU A 72 9.10 13.97 25.97
CA LEU A 72 9.71 12.95 26.82
C LEU A 72 11.15 13.40 27.05
N GLU A 73 11.50 13.63 28.33
CA GLU A 73 12.74 14.24 28.86
C GLU A 73 13.92 14.41 27.89
N PRO A 74 14.55 15.59 27.77
CA PRO A 74 15.93 15.67 27.25
C PRO A 74 16.87 15.03 28.30
N PRO A 75 17.70 14.02 27.95
CA PRO A 75 18.80 14.20 26.99
C PRO A 75 19.11 12.96 26.12
N GLN A 76 19.20 13.12 24.80
CA GLN A 76 19.78 12.16 23.82
C GLN A 76 19.25 10.70 23.87
N ASN A 77 19.43 9.93 24.95
CA ASN A 77 19.05 8.53 25.10
C ASN A 77 17.95 8.32 26.16
N LEU A 78 16.75 7.97 25.72
CA LEU A 78 15.60 7.67 26.57
C LEU A 78 15.36 6.16 26.64
N THR A 79 15.19 5.62 27.85
CA THR A 79 14.79 4.22 28.04
C THR A 79 13.46 4.13 28.76
N LEU A 80 12.46 3.52 28.12
CA LEU A 80 11.13 3.27 28.65
C LEU A 80 11.04 1.82 29.14
N ILE A 81 10.79 1.64 30.43
CA ILE A 81 10.54 0.33 31.04
C ILE A 81 9.03 0.18 31.26
N CYS A 82 8.44 -0.79 30.56
CA CYS A 82 7.01 -1.02 30.44
C CYS A 82 6.61 -2.39 31.04
N PRO A 83 6.48 -2.51 32.38
CA PRO A 83 6.25 -3.80 33.05
C PRO A 83 4.84 -4.39 32.84
N SER A 84 3.85 -3.52 32.60
CA SER A 84 2.44 -3.93 32.42
C SER A 84 1.82 -3.52 31.09
N ILE A 85 2.45 -2.58 30.37
CA ILE A 85 1.93 -2.06 29.12
C ILE A 85 2.00 -3.14 28.04
N LYS A 86 0.87 -3.37 27.38
CA LYS A 86 0.70 -4.24 26.22
C LYS A 86 0.71 -3.45 24.92
N GLU A 87 0.18 -2.24 24.95
CA GLU A 87 0.08 -1.36 23.78
C GLU A 87 0.62 0.02 24.12
N LEU A 88 1.64 0.44 23.37
CA LEU A 88 2.24 1.77 23.50
C LEU A 88 2.12 2.53 22.19
N ASN A 89 1.52 3.71 22.23
CA ASN A 89 1.44 4.63 21.10
C ASN A 89 2.04 5.99 21.47
N LEU A 90 3.06 6.41 20.71
CA LEU A 90 3.70 7.72 20.81
C LEU A 90 3.47 8.47 19.49
N GLU A 91 2.69 9.55 19.52
CA GLU A 91 2.41 10.37 18.34
C GLU A 91 2.88 11.81 18.56
N LYS A 92 3.62 12.40 17.60
CA LYS A 92 4.06 13.81 17.66
C LYS A 92 4.83 14.16 18.95
N CYS A 93 5.53 13.19 19.52
CA CYS A 93 6.37 13.39 20.68
C CYS A 93 7.76 13.92 20.30
N LYS A 94 8.46 14.58 21.22
CA LYS A 94 9.84 15.04 21.03
C LYS A 94 10.68 14.90 22.31
N GLY A 95 11.94 15.27 22.22
CA GLY A 95 12.88 15.26 23.36
C GLY A 95 13.78 14.03 23.42
N MET A 96 13.70 13.14 22.42
CA MET A 96 14.45 11.88 22.38
C MET A 96 15.14 11.68 21.03
N GLN A 97 16.44 11.37 21.06
CA GLN A 97 17.24 11.07 19.85
C GLN A 97 17.39 9.57 19.65
N THR A 98 17.70 8.86 20.74
CA THR A 98 17.66 7.41 20.85
C THR A 98 16.53 7.03 21.80
N LEU A 99 15.63 6.17 21.35
CA LEU A 99 14.55 5.62 22.17
C LEU A 99 14.74 4.11 22.31
N LYS A 100 14.92 3.65 23.55
CA LYS A 100 14.85 2.23 23.91
C LYS A 100 13.55 1.94 24.63
N ILE A 101 12.83 0.90 24.21
CA ILE A 101 11.59 0.47 24.88
C ILE A 101 11.77 -0.99 25.27
N ALA A 102 11.60 -1.31 26.55
CA ALA A 102 11.69 -2.67 27.08
C ALA A 102 10.39 -3.06 27.79
N GLY A 103 9.89 -4.27 27.53
CA GLY A 103 8.70 -4.79 28.21
C GLY A 103 8.24 -6.15 27.73
N GLU A 104 8.18 -7.12 28.64
CA GLU A 104 7.81 -8.50 28.31
C GLU A 104 6.34 -8.67 27.90
N LYS A 105 5.45 -7.77 28.34
CA LYS A 105 4.02 -7.82 28.01
C LYS A 105 3.66 -7.02 26.77
N LEU A 106 4.61 -6.26 26.20
CA LEU A 106 4.38 -5.46 25.01
C LEU A 106 4.03 -6.36 23.82
N LYS A 107 2.91 -6.04 23.19
CA LYS A 107 2.39 -6.68 21.98
C LYS A 107 2.33 -5.72 20.81
N ILE A 108 2.06 -4.44 21.06
CA ILE A 108 1.90 -3.41 20.03
C ILE A 108 2.71 -2.18 20.42
N VAL A 109 3.54 -1.70 19.50
CA VAL A 109 4.25 -0.41 19.63
C VAL A 109 4.03 0.39 18.35
N VAL A 110 3.56 1.63 18.51
CA VAL A 110 3.34 2.60 17.43
C VAL A 110 4.09 3.88 17.77
N ILE A 111 4.94 4.34 16.87
CA ILE A 111 5.71 5.57 17.00
C ILE A 111 5.51 6.39 15.72
N GLU A 112 4.79 7.49 15.79
CA GLU A 112 4.39 8.27 14.61
C GLU A 112 4.74 9.75 14.78
N LEU A 113 5.36 10.32 13.75
CA LEU A 113 5.71 11.75 13.66
C LEU A 113 6.49 12.28 14.87
N CYS A 114 7.29 11.44 15.53
CA CYS A 114 8.13 11.84 16.64
C CYS A 114 9.40 12.53 16.13
N GLN A 115 9.73 13.68 16.72
CA GLN A 115 10.76 14.58 16.20
C GLN A 115 12.14 14.27 16.78
N GLY A 116 13.17 14.32 15.93
CA GLY A 116 14.57 14.21 16.33
C GLY A 116 15.07 12.78 16.60
N LEU A 117 14.30 11.75 16.24
CA LEU A 117 14.69 10.35 16.41
C LEU A 117 15.73 9.90 15.36
N ASP A 118 16.89 9.49 15.85
CA ASP A 118 17.97 8.86 15.07
C ASP A 118 18.01 7.35 15.26
N LYS A 119 17.60 6.84 16.43
CA LYS A 119 17.60 5.41 16.72
C LYS A 119 16.40 4.99 17.58
N VAL A 120 15.77 3.89 17.22
CA VAL A 120 14.77 3.18 18.04
C VAL A 120 15.23 1.74 18.26
N GLU A 121 15.20 1.28 19.50
CA GLU A 121 15.52 -0.09 19.90
C GLU A 121 14.35 -0.65 20.72
N ILE A 122 13.78 -1.76 20.29
CA ILE A 122 12.71 -2.43 21.02
C ILE A 122 13.24 -3.74 21.59
N ASP A 123 13.13 -3.87 22.92
CA ASP A 123 13.45 -5.08 23.65
C ASP A 123 12.17 -5.73 24.20
N ALA A 124 11.48 -6.47 23.33
CA ALA A 124 10.21 -7.11 23.63
C ALA A 124 10.01 -8.37 22.77
N SER A 125 10.22 -9.55 23.37
CA SER A 125 10.12 -10.84 22.69
C SER A 125 8.69 -11.24 22.29
N ASN A 126 7.70 -10.73 23.00
CA ASN A 126 6.26 -10.95 22.75
C ASN A 126 5.63 -9.91 21.82
N LEU A 127 6.42 -8.98 21.26
CA LEU A 127 5.91 -7.96 20.36
C LEU A 127 5.33 -8.60 19.09
N GLU A 128 4.06 -8.34 18.80
CA GLU A 128 3.35 -8.88 17.64
C GLU A 128 3.22 -7.85 16.51
N SER A 129 3.19 -6.56 16.83
CA SER A 129 3.03 -5.47 15.87
C SER A 129 3.93 -4.27 16.19
N PHE A 130 4.66 -3.79 15.18
CA PHE A 130 5.47 -2.59 15.26
C PHE A 130 5.17 -1.66 14.07
N SER A 131 4.85 -0.40 14.36
CA SER A 131 4.76 0.67 13.37
C SER A 131 5.66 1.83 13.76
N PHE A 132 6.49 2.26 12.81
CA PHE A 132 7.29 3.47 12.93
C PHE A 132 7.03 4.37 11.73
N GLY A 133 6.70 5.62 11.99
CA GLY A 133 6.58 6.67 10.99
C GLY A 133 7.39 7.91 11.37
N GLY A 134 8.58 8.02 10.80
CA GLY A 134 9.43 9.20 10.96
C GLY A 134 8.88 10.42 10.20
N GLU A 135 9.37 11.60 10.59
CA GLU A 135 9.14 12.84 9.85
C GLU A 135 9.70 12.77 8.42
N ALA A 136 9.27 13.70 7.56
CA ALA A 136 9.87 13.82 6.24
C ALA A 136 11.39 14.03 6.38
N HIS A 137 12.17 13.27 5.60
CA HIS A 137 13.64 13.27 5.67
C HIS A 137 14.25 12.65 6.94
N SER A 138 13.46 12.02 7.81
CA SER A 138 14.01 11.18 8.88
C SER A 138 14.88 10.05 8.31
N SER A 139 15.94 9.71 9.05
CA SER A 139 16.81 8.56 8.79
C SER A 139 17.00 7.76 10.09
N CYS A 140 15.89 7.38 10.71
CA CYS A 140 15.92 6.67 11.98
C CYS A 140 16.32 5.20 11.80
N ARG A 141 17.31 4.74 12.57
CA ARG A 141 17.73 3.34 12.64
C ARG A 141 16.80 2.56 13.57
N ILE A 142 16.24 1.47 13.07
CA ILE A 142 15.32 0.64 13.85
C ILE A 142 16.00 -0.70 14.15
N ASN A 143 16.08 -1.05 15.43
CA ASN A 143 16.57 -2.34 15.91
C ASN A 143 15.42 -3.12 16.60
N LEU A 144 15.06 -4.26 16.01
CA LEU A 144 14.01 -5.17 16.49
C LEU A 144 14.53 -6.60 16.69
N VAL A 145 15.85 -6.79 16.86
CA VAL A 145 16.48 -8.12 16.86
C VAL A 145 15.85 -9.08 17.87
N THR A 146 15.37 -8.59 19.02
CA THR A 146 14.76 -9.43 20.07
C THR A 146 13.26 -9.72 19.84
N CYS A 147 12.60 -9.05 18.88
CA CYS A 147 11.16 -9.16 18.62
C CYS A 147 10.79 -10.40 17.79
N LYS A 148 11.06 -11.60 18.30
CA LYS A 148 10.87 -12.86 17.56
C LYS A 148 9.39 -13.24 17.32
N SER A 149 8.45 -12.60 18.01
CA SER A 149 7.00 -12.82 17.83
C SER A 149 6.33 -11.92 16.78
N LEU A 150 7.10 -11.08 16.08
CA LEU A 150 6.58 -10.05 15.20
C LEU A 150 5.81 -10.64 14.01
N LYS A 151 4.57 -10.19 13.84
CA LYS A 151 3.67 -10.55 12.72
C LYS A 151 3.45 -9.38 11.75
N TYR A 152 3.48 -8.16 12.27
CA TYR A 152 3.24 -6.94 11.50
C TYR A 152 4.39 -5.95 11.69
N LEU A 153 4.98 -5.51 10.58
CA LEU A 153 6.03 -4.52 10.55
C LEU A 153 5.71 -3.45 9.51
N SER A 154 5.58 -2.20 9.96
CA SER A 154 5.41 -1.03 9.10
C SER A 154 6.46 0.01 9.39
N LEU A 155 7.28 0.34 8.40
CA LEU A 155 8.35 1.33 8.51
C LEU A 155 8.15 2.44 7.48
N ARG A 156 7.98 3.66 7.96
CA ARG A 156 7.86 4.88 7.15
C ARG A 156 9.00 5.84 7.48
N ASN A 157 9.68 6.35 6.45
CA ASN A 157 10.85 7.23 6.58
C ASN A 157 11.95 6.66 7.52
N ALA A 158 12.13 5.34 7.53
CA ALA A 158 13.19 4.68 8.31
C ALA A 158 14.46 4.46 7.48
N GLN A 159 15.59 4.28 8.15
CA GLN A 159 16.87 3.93 7.52
C GLN A 159 16.90 2.43 7.16
N VAL A 160 16.12 2.04 6.14
CA VAL A 160 16.06 0.66 5.63
C VAL A 160 16.98 0.51 4.42
N THR A 161 17.96 -0.39 4.51
CA THR A 161 18.90 -0.75 3.43
C THR A 161 18.63 -2.17 2.91
N ASP A 162 19.20 -2.51 1.77
CA ASP A 162 19.14 -3.86 1.17
C ASP A 162 19.60 -4.94 2.18
N GLU A 163 20.73 -4.70 2.86
CA GLU A 163 21.27 -5.61 3.87
C GLU A 163 20.36 -5.75 5.09
N TRP A 164 19.70 -4.66 5.52
CA TRP A 164 18.76 -4.71 6.63
C TRP A 164 17.59 -5.65 6.30
N ILE A 165 17.05 -5.59 5.07
CA ILE A 165 15.99 -6.51 4.64
C ILE A 165 16.48 -7.95 4.65
N LYS A 166 17.64 -8.21 4.05
CA LYS A 166 18.19 -9.56 3.92
C LYS A 166 18.47 -10.22 5.28
N HIS A 167 18.98 -9.45 6.24
CA HIS A 167 19.41 -9.97 7.54
C HIS A 167 18.34 -9.91 8.63
N GLU A 168 17.59 -8.81 8.74
CA GLU A 168 16.62 -8.63 9.83
C GLU A 168 15.29 -9.30 9.52
N VAL A 169 14.74 -9.12 8.30
CA VAL A 169 13.44 -9.68 7.94
C VAL A 169 13.46 -11.20 7.91
N ALA A 170 14.60 -11.80 7.54
CA ALA A 170 14.80 -13.26 7.57
C ALA A 170 14.71 -13.84 9.00
N GLN A 171 14.99 -13.05 10.04
CA GLN A 171 14.91 -13.49 11.43
C GLN A 171 13.49 -13.44 12.01
N PHE A 172 12.56 -12.73 11.37
CA PHE A 172 11.17 -12.63 11.82
C PHE A 172 10.35 -13.81 11.28
N LEU A 173 10.51 -14.97 11.92
CA LEU A 173 9.90 -16.22 11.47
C LEU A 173 8.36 -16.23 11.49
N ARG A 174 7.72 -15.26 12.15
CA ARG A 174 6.25 -15.13 12.22
C ARG A 174 5.71 -13.95 11.43
N LEU A 175 6.56 -13.26 10.66
CA LEU A 175 6.16 -12.04 9.97
C LEU A 175 5.19 -12.35 8.83
N GLU A 176 3.99 -11.78 8.91
CA GLU A 176 2.95 -11.95 7.91
C GLU A 176 2.81 -10.71 7.02
N VAL A 177 3.08 -9.52 7.56
CA VAL A 177 2.91 -8.24 6.87
C VAL A 177 4.16 -7.38 7.00
N LEU A 178 4.72 -6.98 5.85
CA LEU A 178 5.82 -6.04 5.75
C LEU A 178 5.41 -4.84 4.89
N LYS A 179 5.45 -3.63 5.48
CA LYS A 179 5.18 -2.38 4.78
C LYS A 179 6.36 -1.44 4.88
N LEU A 180 6.87 -0.99 3.73
CA LEU A 180 7.97 -0.05 3.63
C LEU A 180 7.51 1.17 2.84
N VAL A 181 7.53 2.34 3.47
CA VAL A 181 7.02 3.59 2.90
C VAL A 181 8.10 4.66 2.98
N TYR A 182 8.41 5.33 1.87
CA TYR A 182 9.45 6.37 1.83
C TYR A 182 10.83 5.90 2.36
N CYS A 183 11.21 4.64 2.15
CA CYS A 183 12.52 4.11 2.53
C CYS A 183 13.56 4.45 1.45
N ARG A 184 14.26 5.57 1.62
CA ARG A 184 15.05 6.22 0.55
C ARG A 184 16.42 5.58 0.25
N LEU A 185 16.86 4.63 1.08
CA LEU A 185 18.13 3.93 0.90
C LEU A 185 17.98 2.55 0.27
N LEU A 186 16.74 2.07 0.11
CA LEU A 186 16.45 0.76 -0.46
C LEU A 186 16.59 0.82 -1.98
N GLU A 187 17.52 0.04 -2.54
CA GLU A 187 17.76 -0.06 -3.99
C GLU A 187 17.34 -1.43 -4.53
N ASN A 188 17.67 -2.51 -3.81
CA ASN A 188 17.32 -3.87 -4.20
C ASN A 188 16.57 -4.55 -3.05
N PHE A 189 15.27 -4.71 -3.23
CA PHE A 189 14.43 -5.41 -2.27
C PHE A 189 14.49 -6.91 -2.54
N HIS A 190 15.22 -7.66 -1.72
CA HIS A 190 15.27 -9.11 -1.77
C HIS A 190 14.79 -9.68 -0.44
N VAL A 191 13.67 -10.39 -0.45
CA VAL A 191 13.12 -11.01 0.76
C VAL A 191 12.85 -12.49 0.57
N SER A 192 13.33 -13.29 1.53
CA SER A 192 13.03 -14.71 1.64
C SER A 192 12.45 -14.98 3.04
N ASN A 193 11.13 -15.15 3.11
CA ASN A 193 10.42 -15.41 4.37
C ASN A 193 9.15 -16.20 4.08
N SER A 194 9.07 -17.43 4.59
CA SER A 194 8.02 -18.39 4.25
C SER A 194 6.62 -18.05 4.79
N ASN A 195 6.48 -17.06 5.67
CA ASN A 195 5.21 -16.72 6.33
C ASN A 195 4.64 -15.38 5.85
N LEU A 196 5.37 -14.63 5.01
CA LEU A 196 4.89 -13.37 4.46
C LEU A 196 3.64 -13.61 3.60
N LYS A 197 2.56 -12.92 3.97
CA LYS A 197 1.27 -12.88 3.26
C LYS A 197 1.08 -11.58 2.49
N THR A 198 1.64 -10.49 3.02
CA THR A 198 1.51 -9.15 2.44
C THR A 198 2.84 -8.42 2.41
N VAL A 199 3.22 -7.93 1.23
CA VAL A 199 4.34 -7.00 1.06
C VAL A 199 3.82 -5.72 0.42
N GLU A 200 4.10 -4.57 1.04
CA GLU A 200 3.73 -3.26 0.53
C GLU A 200 4.95 -2.35 0.44
N LEU A 201 5.27 -1.89 -0.77
CA LEU A 201 6.39 -0.98 -1.05
C LEU A 201 5.82 0.30 -1.65
N ARG A 202 5.93 1.42 -0.92
CA ARG A 202 5.44 2.72 -1.38
C ARG A 202 6.53 3.79 -1.38
N ASN A 203 6.66 4.50 -2.49
CA ASN A 203 7.51 5.69 -2.65
C ASN A 203 8.96 5.47 -2.18
N CYS A 204 9.51 4.29 -2.47
CA CYS A 204 10.92 3.96 -2.25
C CYS A 204 11.73 4.40 -3.48
N PHE A 205 12.02 5.69 -3.60
CA PHE A 205 12.46 6.35 -4.85
C PHE A 205 13.77 5.86 -5.48
N LYS A 206 14.60 5.10 -4.76
CA LYS A 206 15.83 4.50 -5.28
C LYS A 206 15.68 3.01 -5.66
N LEU A 207 14.50 2.44 -5.46
CA LEU A 207 14.23 1.03 -5.71
C LEU A 207 14.33 0.74 -7.21
N LYS A 208 15.18 -0.24 -7.55
CA LYS A 208 15.48 -0.70 -8.92
C LYS A 208 15.08 -2.15 -9.14
N LYS A 209 15.13 -2.98 -8.09
CA LYS A 209 14.86 -4.41 -8.19
C LYS A 209 14.02 -4.91 -7.03
N ILE A 210 13.10 -5.82 -7.33
CA ILE A 210 12.21 -6.46 -6.37
C ILE A 210 12.27 -7.97 -6.60
N GLU A 211 12.66 -8.71 -5.58
CA GLU A 211 12.68 -10.17 -5.58
C GLU A 211 12.03 -10.70 -4.29
N ILE A 212 10.97 -11.48 -4.46
CA ILE A 212 10.16 -11.98 -3.36
C ILE A 212 10.07 -13.50 -3.45
N TYR A 213 10.65 -14.18 -2.46
CA TYR A 213 10.65 -15.64 -2.35
C TYR A 213 9.80 -16.06 -1.15
N THR A 214 8.52 -16.31 -1.40
CA THR A 214 7.58 -16.81 -0.37
C THR A 214 6.44 -17.59 -1.01
N ARG A 215 6.08 -18.72 -0.41
CA ARG A 215 4.99 -19.57 -0.88
C ARG A 215 3.60 -19.11 -0.41
N SER A 216 3.54 -18.19 0.55
CA SER A 216 2.30 -17.79 1.21
C SER A 216 1.84 -16.37 0.85
N LEU A 217 2.44 -15.74 -0.17
CA LEU A 217 2.11 -14.36 -0.52
C LEU A 217 0.74 -14.29 -1.17
N ASN A 218 -0.18 -13.60 -0.50
CA ASN A 218 -1.53 -13.33 -0.99
C ASN A 218 -1.58 -11.97 -1.71
N THR A 219 -0.83 -10.98 -1.21
CA THR A 219 -0.91 -9.61 -1.71
C THR A 219 0.47 -9.00 -1.84
N PHE A 220 0.75 -8.49 -3.03
CA PHE A 220 1.88 -7.60 -3.28
C PHE A 220 1.32 -6.24 -3.67
N ALA A 221 1.74 -5.18 -2.99
CA ALA A 221 1.34 -3.82 -3.31
C ALA A 221 2.58 -2.95 -3.59
N TYR A 222 2.60 -2.30 -4.75
CA TYR A 222 3.63 -1.35 -5.13
C TYR A 222 3.00 0.01 -5.44
N GLY A 223 3.62 1.09 -5.00
CA GLY A 223 3.25 2.43 -5.44
C GLY A 223 4.46 3.36 -5.48
N GLY A 224 4.54 4.20 -6.49
CA GLY A 224 5.64 5.14 -6.69
C GLY A 224 6.11 5.14 -8.14
N ASP A 225 7.36 5.58 -8.35
CA ASP A 225 7.92 5.76 -9.69
C ASP A 225 7.94 4.45 -10.51
N LEU A 226 7.84 4.57 -11.83
CA LEU A 226 8.01 3.47 -12.80
C LEU A 226 9.49 3.07 -12.97
N LYS A 227 10.18 2.81 -11.85
CA LYS A 227 11.64 2.61 -11.77
C LYS A 227 12.09 1.15 -11.67
N PRO A 228 11.40 0.26 -10.93
CA PRO A 228 11.85 -1.12 -10.86
C PRO A 228 11.91 -1.73 -12.26
N SER A 229 13.11 -2.10 -12.70
CA SER A 229 13.34 -2.70 -14.02
C SER A 229 13.28 -4.22 -13.97
N GLN A 230 13.16 -4.77 -12.76
CA GLN A 230 13.07 -6.20 -12.51
C GLN A 230 12.16 -6.43 -11.29
N VAL A 231 11.08 -7.16 -11.49
CA VAL A 231 10.19 -7.64 -10.42
C VAL A 231 10.01 -9.14 -10.60
N ILE A 232 10.38 -9.91 -9.59
CA ILE A 232 10.23 -11.36 -9.59
C ILE A 232 9.53 -11.78 -8.30
N ILE A 233 8.34 -12.35 -8.44
CA ILE A 233 7.53 -12.82 -7.32
C ILE A 233 7.33 -14.32 -7.46
N TYR A 234 8.03 -15.09 -6.64
CA TYR A 234 7.89 -16.55 -6.58
C TYR A 234 6.78 -16.95 -5.62
N SER A 235 5.53 -16.64 -5.97
CA SER A 235 4.32 -17.09 -5.26
C SER A 235 3.22 -17.47 -6.26
N PRO A 236 2.57 -18.65 -6.13
CA PRO A 236 1.63 -19.15 -7.13
C PRO A 236 0.30 -18.37 -7.20
N CYS A 237 -0.09 -17.68 -6.13
CA CYS A 237 -1.43 -17.05 -6.00
C CYS A 237 -1.35 -15.58 -5.56
N VAL A 238 -0.37 -14.83 -6.06
CA VAL A 238 -0.22 -13.42 -5.68
C VAL A 238 -1.24 -12.54 -6.40
N HIS A 239 -2.00 -11.75 -5.63
CA HIS A 239 -2.73 -10.60 -6.15
C HIS A 239 -1.81 -9.37 -6.13
N ALA A 240 -1.37 -8.92 -7.31
CA ALA A 240 -0.50 -7.76 -7.44
C ALA A 240 -1.34 -6.47 -7.57
N LYS A 241 -1.04 -5.47 -6.74
CA LYS A 241 -1.67 -4.16 -6.74
C LYS A 241 -0.64 -3.08 -7.05
N LEU A 242 -0.89 -2.27 -8.06
CA LEU A 242 -0.01 -1.18 -8.50
C LEU A 242 -0.75 0.14 -8.35
N SER A 243 -0.22 1.05 -7.53
CA SER A 243 -0.68 2.44 -7.46
C SER A 243 0.22 3.32 -8.32
N LEU A 244 -0.30 3.81 -9.44
CA LEU A 244 0.40 4.64 -10.42
C LEU A 244 -0.04 6.09 -10.26
N SER A 245 0.93 7.00 -10.17
CA SER A 245 0.71 8.44 -10.23
C SER A 245 1.20 8.99 -11.56
N ALA A 246 0.33 9.71 -12.27
CA ALA A 246 0.64 10.31 -13.56
C ALA A 246 0.69 11.83 -13.50
N ASP A 247 1.75 12.42 -14.05
CA ASP A 247 1.87 13.87 -14.20
C ASP A 247 1.05 14.39 -15.39
N ARG A 248 0.72 15.69 -15.38
CA ARG A 248 0.09 16.34 -16.53
C ARG A 248 1.09 16.47 -17.68
N GLY A 249 0.72 15.94 -18.85
CA GLY A 249 1.54 16.01 -20.07
C GLY A 249 2.46 14.81 -20.24
N LEU A 250 1.86 13.62 -20.33
CA LEU A 250 2.59 12.36 -20.51
C LEU A 250 3.27 12.33 -21.89
N SER A 251 4.58 12.05 -21.88
CA SER A 251 5.38 11.91 -23.10
C SER A 251 5.33 10.47 -23.63
N ASP A 252 5.67 10.28 -24.90
CA ASP A 252 5.87 8.94 -25.50
C ASP A 252 6.88 8.09 -24.71
N HIS A 253 7.91 8.72 -24.12
CA HIS A 253 8.87 8.05 -23.24
C HIS A 253 8.19 7.51 -21.99
N TRP A 254 7.32 8.30 -21.34
CA TRP A 254 6.63 7.85 -20.13
C TRP A 254 5.81 6.58 -20.38
N TYR A 255 5.07 6.53 -21.50
CA TYR A 255 4.31 5.34 -21.90
C TYR A 255 5.20 4.12 -22.18
N THR A 256 6.38 4.36 -22.75
CA THR A 256 7.38 3.29 -22.97
C THR A 256 7.87 2.75 -21.62
N THR A 257 8.17 3.62 -20.66
CA THR A 257 8.56 3.22 -19.30
C THR A 257 7.44 2.50 -18.56
N LEU A 258 6.19 2.95 -18.71
CA LEU A 258 5.02 2.23 -18.16
C LEU A 258 4.95 0.81 -18.71
N ARG A 259 5.10 0.64 -20.02
CA ARG A 259 5.08 -0.69 -20.66
C ARG A 259 6.20 -1.58 -20.14
N GLU A 260 7.42 -1.06 -20.04
CA GLU A 260 8.58 -1.81 -19.51
C GLU A 260 8.36 -2.23 -18.06
N PHE A 261 7.84 -1.32 -17.23
CA PHE A 261 7.50 -1.60 -15.85
C PHE A 261 6.41 -2.67 -15.72
N LEU A 262 5.31 -2.56 -16.47
CA LEU A 262 4.22 -3.54 -16.45
C LEU A 262 4.68 -4.93 -16.93
N ALA A 263 5.64 -5.00 -17.85
CA ALA A 263 6.19 -6.27 -18.31
C ALA A 263 6.92 -7.04 -17.19
N CYS A 264 7.32 -6.38 -16.10
CA CYS A 264 7.86 -7.06 -14.94
C CYS A 264 6.80 -7.88 -14.18
N PHE A 265 5.52 -7.77 -14.53
CA PHE A 265 4.39 -8.47 -13.92
C PHE A 265 3.72 -9.47 -14.89
N ASP A 266 4.39 -9.82 -15.99
CA ASP A 266 3.88 -10.79 -16.98
C ASP A 266 3.55 -12.17 -16.40
N HIS A 267 4.28 -12.59 -15.36
CA HIS A 267 4.07 -13.83 -14.62
C HIS A 267 2.83 -13.82 -13.71
N CYS A 268 2.22 -12.65 -13.46
CA CYS A 268 1.01 -12.54 -12.63
C CYS A 268 -0.24 -12.92 -13.42
N LYS A 269 -1.16 -13.66 -12.79
CA LYS A 269 -2.47 -13.99 -13.38
C LYS A 269 -3.54 -12.94 -13.10
N GLU A 270 -3.39 -12.19 -12.01
CA GLU A 270 -4.29 -11.13 -11.61
C GLU A 270 -3.50 -9.87 -11.27
N LEU A 271 -3.96 -8.73 -11.77
CA LEU A 271 -3.34 -7.43 -11.55
C LEU A 271 -4.43 -6.39 -11.27
N GLU A 272 -4.22 -5.59 -10.24
CA GLU A 272 -5.03 -4.41 -9.91
C GLU A 272 -4.18 -3.16 -10.12
N ILE A 273 -4.65 -2.24 -10.95
CA ILE A 273 -4.01 -0.97 -11.22
C ILE A 273 -4.91 0.14 -10.69
N ASP A 274 -4.44 0.82 -9.66
CA ASP A 274 -5.00 2.06 -9.13
C ASP A 274 -4.28 3.23 -9.78
N CYS A 275 -5.01 4.08 -10.48
CA CYS A 275 -4.43 5.21 -11.19
C CYS A 275 -5.26 6.48 -10.98
N ASP A 276 -4.55 7.56 -10.64
CA ASP A 276 -5.14 8.89 -10.43
C ASP A 276 -5.70 9.51 -11.71
N MET A 277 -5.12 9.18 -12.88
CA MET A 277 -5.56 9.67 -14.19
C MET A 277 -5.75 8.54 -15.19
N ASP A 278 -7.00 8.31 -15.62
CA ASP A 278 -7.38 7.30 -16.63
C ASP A 278 -6.58 7.42 -17.94
N MET A 279 -6.27 8.65 -18.38
CA MET A 279 -5.46 8.95 -19.57
C MET A 279 -4.07 8.28 -19.55
N ALA A 280 -3.52 7.98 -18.36
CA ALA A 280 -2.26 7.29 -18.20
C ALA A 280 -2.30 5.84 -18.70
N LEU A 281 -3.49 5.23 -18.73
CA LEU A 281 -3.73 3.88 -19.23
C LEU A 281 -4.15 3.86 -20.71
N ILE A 282 -4.42 5.04 -21.30
CA ILE A 282 -4.70 5.21 -22.72
C ILE A 282 -3.37 5.41 -23.47
N VAL A 283 -2.70 4.31 -23.80
CA VAL A 283 -1.41 4.37 -24.52
C VAL A 283 -1.62 4.93 -25.94
N PRO A 284 -0.88 5.95 -26.42
CA PRO A 284 -1.05 6.50 -27.77
C PRO A 284 -0.71 5.51 -28.89
N ILE A 285 -1.47 5.52 -30.00
CA ILE A 285 -1.31 4.57 -31.12
C ILE A 285 0.11 4.60 -31.73
N ASN A 286 0.73 5.79 -31.84
CA ASN A 286 2.11 5.95 -32.31
C ASN A 286 3.11 5.18 -31.44
N VAL A 287 2.93 5.19 -30.12
CA VAL A 287 3.77 4.44 -29.18
C VAL A 287 3.54 2.93 -29.34
N ARG A 288 2.28 2.51 -29.46
CA ARG A 288 1.91 1.09 -29.63
C ARG A 288 2.53 0.47 -30.87
N LYS A 289 2.69 1.22 -31.97
CA LYS A 289 3.21 0.72 -33.26
C LYS A 289 4.58 0.06 -33.15
N ASN A 290 5.41 0.47 -32.21
CA ASN A 290 6.79 -0.01 -32.07
C ASN A 290 7.00 -0.94 -30.88
N LEU A 291 5.95 -1.19 -30.07
CA LEU A 291 6.05 -1.96 -28.83
C LEU A 291 5.18 -3.21 -28.85
N LEU A 292 5.61 -4.25 -28.15
CA LEU A 292 4.80 -5.45 -27.87
C LEU A 292 4.00 -5.27 -26.58
N ALA A 293 2.86 -5.96 -26.48
CA ALA A 293 2.07 -5.94 -25.25
C ALA A 293 2.92 -6.48 -24.07
N PRO A 294 2.81 -5.90 -22.87
CA PRO A 294 3.54 -6.35 -21.68
C PRO A 294 2.90 -7.53 -20.95
N LEU A 295 1.58 -7.72 -21.01
CA LEU A 295 0.83 -8.58 -20.08
C LEU A 295 0.07 -9.69 -20.84
N TYR A 296 0.77 -10.50 -21.64
CA TYR A 296 0.16 -11.54 -22.47
C TYR A 296 -0.51 -12.66 -21.64
N ASP A 297 0.10 -13.06 -20.53
CA ASP A 297 -0.35 -14.18 -19.69
C ASP A 297 -1.33 -13.78 -18.59
N LEU A 298 -1.74 -12.51 -18.55
CA LEU A 298 -2.64 -11.95 -17.55
C LEU A 298 -4.09 -12.36 -17.85
N ASN A 299 -4.76 -12.96 -16.86
CA ASN A 299 -6.15 -13.41 -17.00
C ASN A 299 -7.14 -12.34 -16.55
N TYR A 300 -6.82 -11.64 -15.46
CA TYR A 300 -7.70 -10.65 -14.85
C TYR A 300 -6.98 -9.33 -14.60
N LEU A 301 -7.55 -8.25 -15.14
CA LEU A 301 -7.11 -6.88 -14.88
C LEU A 301 -8.24 -6.12 -14.20
N LYS A 302 -7.93 -5.50 -13.07
CA LYS A 302 -8.81 -4.61 -12.34
C LYS A 302 -8.25 -3.20 -12.37
N VAL A 303 -9.03 -2.24 -12.83
CA VAL A 303 -8.64 -0.83 -12.88
C VAL A 303 -9.48 -0.05 -11.88
N VAL A 304 -8.82 0.68 -10.99
CA VAL A 304 -9.45 1.56 -10.01
C VAL A 304 -9.12 3.00 -10.41
N THR A 305 -10.16 3.80 -10.61
CA THR A 305 -10.01 5.23 -10.94
C THR A 305 -10.87 6.08 -10.02
N GLU A 306 -10.38 7.25 -9.64
CA GLU A 306 -11.15 8.19 -8.82
C GLU A 306 -12.35 8.79 -9.58
N GLN A 307 -12.22 8.92 -10.90
CA GLN A 307 -13.23 9.54 -11.76
C GLN A 307 -13.71 8.57 -12.84
N LYS A 308 -14.94 8.79 -13.32
CA LYS A 308 -15.48 8.09 -14.50
C LYS A 308 -14.59 8.42 -15.70
N PRO A 309 -14.14 7.42 -16.47
CA PRO A 309 -13.27 7.68 -17.60
C PRO A 309 -13.99 8.53 -18.65
N LYS A 310 -13.28 9.51 -19.22
CA LYS A 310 -13.88 10.41 -20.22
C LYS A 310 -14.19 9.71 -21.53
N ASN A 311 -13.32 8.79 -21.93
CA ASN A 311 -13.51 7.96 -23.12
C ASN A 311 -13.26 6.50 -22.75
N ILE A 312 -14.34 5.76 -22.49
CA ILE A 312 -14.26 4.36 -22.12
C ILE A 312 -13.73 3.48 -23.25
N ASN A 313 -13.97 3.84 -24.51
CA ASN A 313 -13.51 3.06 -25.67
C ASN A 313 -11.99 3.12 -25.78
N ASP A 314 -11.41 4.31 -25.70
CA ASP A 314 -9.95 4.49 -25.77
C ASP A 314 -9.24 3.81 -24.59
N LEU A 315 -9.87 3.83 -23.41
CA LEU A 315 -9.38 3.14 -22.23
C LEU A 315 -9.42 1.62 -22.42
N VAL A 316 -10.55 1.05 -22.82
CA VAL A 316 -10.67 -0.38 -23.11
C VAL A 316 -9.68 -0.80 -24.20
N ASP A 317 -9.56 -0.04 -25.30
CA ASP A 317 -8.62 -0.31 -26.38
C ASP A 317 -7.15 -0.28 -25.90
N GLY A 318 -6.81 0.68 -25.04
CA GLY A 318 -5.48 0.79 -24.42
C GLY A 318 -5.15 -0.37 -23.47
N LEU A 319 -6.10 -0.74 -22.60
CA LEU A 319 -5.94 -1.84 -21.65
C LEU A 319 -5.87 -3.20 -22.36
N MET A 320 -6.69 -3.41 -23.37
CA MET A 320 -6.65 -4.62 -24.21
C MET A 320 -5.41 -4.65 -25.12
N TRP A 321 -4.78 -3.51 -25.39
CA TRP A 321 -3.44 -3.52 -25.98
C TRP A 321 -2.37 -3.92 -24.96
N LEU A 322 -2.47 -3.47 -23.70
CA LEU A 322 -1.54 -3.86 -22.64
C LEU A 322 -1.64 -5.36 -22.32
N ALA A 323 -2.85 -5.89 -22.26
CA ALA A 323 -3.16 -7.27 -21.92
C ALA A 323 -4.16 -7.87 -22.95
N PRO A 324 -3.67 -8.40 -24.08
CA PRO A 324 -4.52 -8.77 -25.23
C PRO A 324 -5.30 -10.07 -25.07
N CYS A 325 -5.06 -10.83 -24.01
CA CYS A 325 -5.67 -12.15 -23.76
C CYS A 325 -6.48 -12.19 -22.45
N LEU A 326 -6.92 -11.04 -21.93
CA LEU A 326 -7.71 -10.95 -20.69
C LEU A 326 -8.99 -11.77 -20.76
N SER A 327 -9.25 -12.59 -19.75
CA SER A 327 -10.57 -13.23 -19.56
C SER A 327 -11.57 -12.28 -18.92
N LYS A 328 -11.11 -11.38 -18.05
CA LYS A 328 -11.94 -10.37 -17.39
C LYS A 328 -11.20 -9.05 -17.24
N LEU A 329 -11.89 -7.95 -17.54
CA LEU A 329 -11.47 -6.58 -17.24
C LEU A 329 -12.52 -5.94 -16.35
N SER A 330 -12.15 -5.43 -15.18
CA SER A 330 -13.07 -4.72 -14.29
C SER A 330 -12.64 -3.27 -14.05
N PHE A 331 -13.63 -2.43 -13.80
CA PHE A 331 -13.48 -1.02 -13.49
C PHE A 331 -14.17 -0.74 -12.17
N ILE A 332 -13.47 -0.15 -11.21
CA ILE A 332 -14.08 0.44 -10.03
C ILE A 332 -14.10 1.95 -10.18
N SER A 333 -15.31 2.50 -10.17
CA SER A 333 -15.57 3.94 -10.10
C SER A 333 -16.75 4.18 -9.15
N ASN A 334 -16.67 5.19 -8.28
CA ASN A 334 -17.74 5.53 -7.32
C ASN A 334 -18.29 4.33 -6.52
N CYS A 335 -17.42 3.41 -6.09
CA CYS A 335 -17.77 2.19 -5.34
C CYS A 335 -18.64 1.16 -6.11
N GLN A 336 -18.80 1.30 -7.42
CA GLN A 336 -19.43 0.30 -8.28
C GLN A 336 -18.37 -0.41 -9.14
N GLU A 337 -18.45 -1.74 -9.18
CA GLU A 337 -17.61 -2.56 -10.08
C GLU A 337 -18.40 -2.88 -11.36
N LYS A 338 -17.84 -2.45 -12.50
CA LYS A 338 -18.30 -2.80 -13.84
C LYS A 338 -17.32 -3.77 -14.46
N SER A 339 -17.76 -4.69 -15.31
CA SER A 339 -16.84 -5.69 -15.85
C SER A 339 -17.16 -6.16 -17.26
N LEU A 340 -16.10 -6.39 -18.04
CA LEU A 340 -16.13 -7.01 -19.35
C LEU A 340 -15.50 -8.40 -19.22
N LYS A 341 -16.24 -9.43 -19.60
CA LYS A 341 -15.74 -10.80 -19.72
C LYS A 341 -15.54 -11.11 -21.20
N PHE A 342 -14.40 -11.69 -21.54
CA PHE A 342 -14.02 -11.98 -22.91
C PHE A 342 -13.88 -13.49 -23.11
N GLU A 343 -14.47 -13.97 -24.20
CA GLU A 343 -14.25 -15.32 -24.71
C GLU A 343 -13.55 -15.23 -26.06
N TYR A 344 -12.55 -16.10 -26.27
CA TYR A 344 -11.71 -16.11 -27.47
C TYR A 344 -11.91 -17.38 -28.29
N ASP A 345 -11.74 -17.27 -29.59
CA ASP A 345 -11.64 -18.44 -30.47
C ASP A 345 -10.29 -19.14 -30.32
N ILE A 346 -10.33 -20.47 -30.24
CA ILE A 346 -9.13 -21.30 -30.35
C ILE A 346 -8.65 -21.25 -31.81
N ALA A 347 -7.37 -20.93 -31.99
CA ALA A 347 -6.71 -20.64 -33.26
C ALA A 347 -7.19 -21.51 -34.44
N ARG A 348 -8.12 -20.97 -35.23
CA ARG A 348 -8.29 -21.35 -36.63
C ARG A 348 -7.31 -20.50 -37.44
N THR A 349 -6.28 -21.14 -37.98
CA THR A 349 -5.42 -20.60 -39.03
C THR A 349 -6.29 -20.09 -40.18
N ILE A 350 -6.42 -18.77 -40.36
CA ILE A 350 -7.15 -18.19 -41.49
C ILE A 350 -6.46 -16.88 -41.94
N GLU A 351 -6.50 -16.70 -43.25
CA GLU A 351 -5.73 -15.80 -44.13
C GLU A 351 -6.23 -14.34 -44.20
N ASP A 352 -7.33 -14.01 -43.53
CA ASP A 352 -7.92 -12.66 -43.56
C ASP A 352 -7.44 -11.80 -42.38
N ASP A 353 -6.30 -11.12 -42.59
CA ASP A 353 -5.70 -10.20 -41.63
C ASP A 353 -6.30 -8.79 -41.74
N LEU A 354 -6.78 -8.21 -40.62
CA LEU A 354 -6.85 -6.74 -40.51
C LEU A 354 -5.44 -6.18 -40.74
N ASP A 355 -5.36 -5.01 -41.37
CA ASP A 355 -4.09 -4.28 -41.55
C ASP A 355 -3.32 -4.04 -40.25
N CYS A 356 -4.01 -4.05 -39.09
CA CYS A 356 -3.43 -3.65 -37.82
C CYS A 356 -2.31 -4.58 -37.29
N CYS A 357 -2.20 -5.84 -37.77
CA CYS A 357 -1.21 -6.82 -37.27
C CYS A 357 -0.44 -7.59 -38.36
N LYS A 358 -0.42 -7.11 -39.62
CA LYS A 358 0.21 -7.83 -40.75
C LYS A 358 1.69 -8.19 -40.53
N LEU A 359 2.44 -7.33 -39.84
CA LEU A 359 3.89 -7.50 -39.62
C LEU A 359 4.24 -7.98 -38.20
N ARG A 360 3.25 -8.42 -37.40
CA ARG A 360 3.48 -8.77 -36.00
C ARG A 360 3.44 -10.27 -35.76
N PRO A 361 4.34 -10.81 -34.91
CA PRO A 361 4.37 -12.23 -34.57
C PRO A 361 3.14 -12.66 -33.76
N ILE A 362 2.52 -11.72 -33.03
CA ILE A 362 1.34 -11.96 -32.21
C ILE A 362 0.22 -11.03 -32.67
N LYS A 363 -0.95 -11.59 -32.96
CA LYS A 363 -2.16 -10.85 -33.34
C LYS A 363 -2.77 -10.16 -32.13
N CYS A 364 -3.37 -8.99 -32.33
CA CYS A 364 -4.07 -8.27 -31.25
C CYS A 364 -5.45 -8.89 -30.98
N TRP A 365 -6.03 -8.51 -29.84
CA TRP A 365 -7.35 -8.95 -29.35
C TRP A 365 -8.46 -8.89 -30.42
N ARG A 366 -8.41 -7.92 -31.34
CA ARG A 366 -9.39 -7.71 -32.42
C ARG A 366 -9.59 -8.92 -33.35
N HIS A 367 -8.61 -9.81 -33.43
CA HIS A 367 -8.68 -11.00 -34.30
C HIS A 367 -9.24 -12.23 -33.59
N SER A 368 -9.31 -12.22 -32.26
CA SER A 368 -9.49 -13.42 -31.45
C SER A 368 -10.71 -13.36 -30.55
N ILE A 369 -11.21 -12.16 -30.21
CA ILE A 369 -12.43 -12.02 -29.42
C ILE A 369 -13.61 -12.56 -30.22
N ARG A 370 -14.32 -13.49 -29.58
CA ARG A 370 -15.52 -14.13 -30.09
C ARG A 370 -16.78 -13.60 -29.42
N LYS A 371 -16.75 -13.45 -28.09
CA LYS A 371 -17.89 -13.00 -27.31
C LYS A 371 -17.47 -12.09 -26.17
N VAL A 372 -18.30 -11.10 -25.88
CA VAL A 372 -18.10 -10.16 -24.76
C VAL A 372 -19.37 -10.10 -23.92
N THR A 373 -19.22 -10.24 -22.61
CA THR A 373 -20.32 -10.05 -21.65
C THR A 373 -20.03 -8.82 -20.79
N MET A 374 -20.98 -7.90 -20.74
CA MET A 374 -20.89 -6.62 -20.04
C MET A 374 -21.74 -6.66 -18.77
N GLU A 375 -21.13 -6.32 -17.64
CA GLU A 375 -21.76 -6.32 -16.32
C GLU A 375 -21.80 -4.93 -15.71
N ASN A 376 -22.97 -4.53 -15.21
CA ASN A 376 -23.19 -3.31 -14.41
C ASN A 376 -22.86 -1.98 -15.13
N PHE A 377 -22.82 -1.97 -16.46
CA PHE A 377 -22.75 -0.74 -17.25
C PHE A 377 -24.14 -0.12 -17.42
N ASP A 378 -24.18 1.22 -17.48
CA ASP A 378 -25.41 1.93 -17.83
C ASP A 378 -25.75 1.76 -19.33
N ASP A 379 -27.00 2.04 -19.74
CA ASP A 379 -27.43 1.81 -21.13
C ASP A 379 -26.62 2.60 -22.16
N CYS A 380 -26.14 3.79 -21.79
CA CYS A 380 -25.34 4.64 -22.66
C CYS A 380 -23.94 4.03 -22.87
N GLU A 381 -23.29 3.62 -21.78
CA GLU A 381 -22.01 2.92 -21.81
C GLU A 381 -22.09 1.61 -22.59
N ASN A 382 -23.14 0.80 -22.36
CA ASN A 382 -23.36 -0.44 -23.10
C ASN A 382 -23.44 -0.17 -24.61
N MET A 383 -24.25 0.80 -25.04
CA MET A 383 -24.39 1.13 -26.47
C MET A 383 -23.07 1.61 -27.08
N ILE A 384 -22.31 2.43 -26.35
CA ILE A 384 -21.00 2.94 -26.79
C ILE A 384 -19.99 1.80 -26.94
N LEU A 385 -19.92 0.90 -25.96
CA LEU A 385 -19.00 -0.24 -25.95
C LEU A 385 -19.38 -1.30 -27.00
N GLU A 386 -20.67 -1.62 -27.14
CA GLU A 386 -21.17 -2.57 -28.15
C GLU A 386 -20.82 -2.10 -29.55
N LYS A 387 -21.08 -0.82 -29.86
CA LYS A 387 -20.71 -0.22 -31.15
C LYS A 387 -19.21 -0.29 -31.38
N PHE A 388 -18.41 0.12 -30.39
CA PHE A 388 -16.96 0.10 -30.48
C PHE A 388 -16.41 -1.30 -30.73
N LEU A 389 -16.89 -2.31 -30.00
CA LEU A 389 -16.45 -3.70 -30.14
C LEU A 389 -16.86 -4.28 -31.50
N ALA A 390 -18.08 -4.02 -31.97
CA ALA A 390 -18.56 -4.47 -33.27
C ALA A 390 -17.77 -3.86 -34.44
N GLU A 391 -17.38 -2.58 -34.34
CA GLU A 391 -16.52 -1.92 -35.32
C GLU A 391 -15.06 -2.38 -35.23
N SER A 392 -14.64 -2.88 -34.06
CA SER A 392 -13.23 -3.13 -33.76
C SER A 392 -12.78 -4.58 -33.90
N ALA A 393 -13.64 -5.55 -33.58
CA ALA A 393 -13.32 -6.97 -33.55
C ALA A 393 -13.90 -7.69 -34.77
N LEU A 394 -13.05 -8.45 -35.47
CA LEU A 394 -13.44 -9.15 -36.71
C LEU A 394 -14.42 -10.30 -36.49
N ARG A 395 -14.28 -11.00 -35.36
CA ARG A 395 -14.95 -12.28 -35.09
C ARG A 395 -15.95 -12.20 -33.95
N LEU A 396 -16.40 -10.99 -33.62
CA LEU A 396 -17.38 -10.81 -32.57
C LEU A 396 -18.72 -11.41 -33.00
N GLU A 397 -19.07 -12.56 -32.43
CA GLU A 397 -20.32 -13.27 -32.68
C GLU A 397 -21.45 -12.73 -31.80
N ALA A 398 -21.14 -12.31 -30.58
CA ALA A 398 -22.14 -11.89 -29.61
C ALA A 398 -21.62 -10.89 -28.57
N THR A 399 -22.50 -9.96 -28.20
CA THR A 399 -22.39 -9.13 -26.99
C THR A 399 -23.60 -9.40 -26.11
N SER A 400 -23.40 -9.60 -24.81
CA SER A 400 -24.49 -9.80 -23.85
C SER A 400 -24.37 -8.86 -22.65
N ARG A 401 -25.51 -8.55 -22.02
CA ARG A 401 -25.58 -7.71 -20.82
C ARG A 401 -26.05 -8.54 -19.63
N GLU A 402 -25.38 -8.41 -18.51
CA GLU A 402 -25.75 -9.00 -17.22
C GLU A 402 -25.92 -7.86 -16.20
N GLY A 403 -27.09 -7.78 -15.57
CA GLY A 403 -27.34 -6.82 -14.49
C GLY A 403 -27.16 -7.49 -13.13
N ASN A 404 -26.55 -6.81 -12.17
CA ASN A 404 -26.64 -7.25 -10.78
C ASN A 404 -28.11 -7.21 -10.33
N ALA A 405 -28.61 -8.38 -9.91
CA ALA A 405 -29.61 -8.41 -8.86
C ALA A 405 -29.02 -7.67 -7.66
N CYS A 406 -29.54 -6.49 -7.35
CA CYS A 406 -29.31 -5.90 -6.03
C CYS A 406 -29.71 -6.95 -5.00
N ALA A 407 -28.74 -7.39 -4.18
CA ALA A 407 -29.06 -7.96 -2.89
C ALA A 407 -29.69 -6.83 -2.07
N GLU A 408 -31.02 -6.75 -2.12
CA GLU A 408 -31.81 -6.12 -1.06
C GLU A 408 -31.57 -6.92 0.21
N VAL A 409 -30.83 -6.36 1.18
CA VAL A 409 -31.17 -6.35 2.63
C VAL A 409 -30.51 -5.14 3.28
#